data_AF-A0A7M7P616-F1
#
_entry.id   AF-A0A7M7P616-F1
#
_cell.length_a   1.000
_cell.length_b   1.000
_cell.length_c   1.000
_cell.angle_alpha   90.00
_cell.angle_beta   90.00
_cell.angle_gamma   90.00
#
_symmetry.space_group_name_H-M   'P 1'
#
loop_
_entity.id
_entity.type
_entity.pdbx_description
1 polymer ?
#
loop_
_entity_poly.entity_id
_entity_poly.type
_entity_poly.pdbx_seq_one_letter_code
_entity_poly.pdbx_strand_id
1 'polypeptide(L)'
;MRIWIFARVLKICKMAASTSSSVGSHLQARFFTKQKRFVVGNTPFSVPANVGVTELSSLINKLLNEDKAEEDIENVEFDFLIEGEFLRVPLASHFEVTQTSTEAVVDIEYVVKQTAPEPVGSILHDDWVSCIHNDGDRILTGCYDNGVRLWGRNGDNIATLQYHTDPVKCVCWIKSGDPVSLLVSGSHDQTLIIWEWNEREKKSQPLHVCKGHAMSVDAVAVDQSQTRICSGSFDKMLKVWSAVPSSGEEEPPEIQEQQKKRVRRDDSTPIIRTPISTLDGHKEAVSSVIWTGKDEVCSASWDHTIQMWDVAQGSNKSNLTGTKAFLSLSHSPLNGLLASGSVDRHVRLWDPRIKDGAVVKSSLTHHNGWVSSVAWSPSNKDQLLSGSYDKALKLWDIRSPKAPLFNMTGLDDKILTVDWSIPDLLLCGGADNCLHMFSTAEALSTTESSTDGNIAD
;
A
#
# COMPACT_ATOMS: atom_id res chain seq x y z
N MET A 1 6.98 65.28 -18.48
CA MET A 1 6.62 64.44 -19.64
C MET A 1 7.27 63.06 -19.48
N ARG A 2 6.67 62.14 -18.69
CA ARG A 2 7.03 60.69 -18.60
C ARG A 2 6.31 59.87 -17.50
N ILE A 3 5.24 60.37 -16.88
CA ILE A 3 4.52 59.61 -15.81
C ILE A 3 3.03 59.35 -16.14
N TRP A 4 2.53 59.81 -17.28
CA TRP A 4 1.09 59.71 -17.61
C TRP A 4 0.70 58.68 -18.68
N ILE A 5 1.62 57.81 -19.11
CA ILE A 5 1.36 56.83 -20.19
C ILE A 5 1.13 55.39 -19.67
N PHE A 6 1.59 55.04 -18.46
CA PHE A 6 1.43 53.67 -17.94
C PHE A 6 0.07 53.37 -17.30
N ALA A 7 -0.70 54.39 -16.90
CA ALA A 7 -2.03 54.20 -16.31
C ALA A 7 -3.15 53.97 -17.35
N ARG A 8 -2.85 54.10 -18.65
CA ARG A 8 -3.85 53.96 -19.73
C ARG A 8 -3.79 52.62 -20.47
N VAL A 9 -2.71 51.84 -20.31
CA VAL A 9 -2.62 50.47 -20.85
C VAL A 9 -3.22 49.44 -19.88
N LEU A 10 -3.12 49.66 -18.56
CA LEU A 10 -3.73 48.79 -17.56
C LEU A 10 -5.26 48.95 -17.42
N LYS A 11 -5.85 49.98 -18.05
CA LYS A 11 -7.30 50.22 -18.06
C LYS A 11 -7.99 49.77 -19.36
N ILE A 12 -7.22 49.38 -20.38
CA ILE A 12 -7.74 48.86 -21.66
C ILE A 12 -7.77 47.32 -21.65
N CYS A 13 -6.90 46.63 -20.90
CA CYS A 13 -7.07 45.19 -20.64
C CYS A 13 -8.09 44.84 -19.54
N LYS A 14 -8.69 45.83 -18.88
CA LYS A 14 -9.79 45.63 -17.91
C LYS A 14 -11.17 46.03 -18.46
N MET A 15 -11.26 46.38 -19.73
CA MET A 15 -12.51 46.71 -20.44
C MET A 15 -12.76 45.85 -21.68
N ALA A 16 -11.99 44.79 -21.89
CA ALA A 16 -12.28 43.71 -22.84
C ALA A 16 -12.77 42.43 -22.13
N ALA A 17 -13.21 42.56 -20.88
CA ALA A 17 -13.76 41.47 -20.06
C ALA A 17 -15.11 41.90 -19.45
N SER A 18 -16.03 42.36 -20.31
CA SER A 18 -17.44 42.49 -19.94
C SER A 18 -18.29 42.77 -21.18
N THR A 19 -18.42 41.76 -22.05
CA THR A 19 -19.60 41.51 -22.92
C THR A 19 -19.37 40.26 -23.78
N SER A 20 -19.26 39.10 -23.15
CA SER A 20 -19.75 37.84 -23.74
C SER A 20 -20.78 37.27 -22.76
N SER A 21 -22.03 37.60 -23.03
CA SER A 21 -23.26 36.91 -22.60
C SER A 21 -23.20 36.11 -21.30
N SER A 22 -23.76 36.70 -20.24
CA SER A 22 -24.35 36.04 -19.08
C SER A 22 -25.62 35.25 -19.48
N VAL A 23 -25.43 34.23 -20.32
CA VAL A 23 -26.37 33.14 -20.55
C VAL A 23 -25.55 31.90 -20.25
N GLY A 24 -25.93 31.11 -19.25
CA GLY A 24 -25.14 29.99 -18.74
C GLY A 24 -24.54 29.20 -19.89
N SER A 25 -23.21 29.18 -19.99
CA SER A 25 -22.52 28.32 -20.95
C SER A 25 -22.95 26.89 -20.61
N HIS A 26 -23.66 26.24 -21.51
CA HIS A 26 -24.02 24.84 -21.37
C HIS A 26 -22.99 24.03 -22.14
N LEU A 27 -22.51 22.97 -21.49
CA LEU A 27 -21.60 21.99 -22.05
C LEU A 27 -22.41 20.73 -22.39
N GLN A 28 -22.04 20.06 -23.48
CA GLN A 28 -22.51 18.70 -23.70
C GLN A 28 -21.59 17.72 -22.96
N ALA A 29 -22.13 17.02 -21.98
CA ALA A 29 -21.43 16.00 -21.22
C ALA A 29 -22.07 14.62 -21.45
N ARG A 30 -21.25 13.59 -21.64
CA ARG A 30 -21.67 12.20 -21.63
C ARG A 30 -21.18 11.56 -20.33
N PHE A 31 -22.10 10.98 -19.58
CA PHE A 31 -21.76 10.27 -18.34
C PHE A 31 -21.56 8.79 -18.64
N PHE A 32 -20.50 8.21 -18.09
CA PHE A 32 -20.29 6.77 -18.12
C PHE A 32 -19.70 6.30 -16.80
N THR A 33 -19.95 5.04 -16.44
CA THR A 33 -19.33 4.41 -15.27
C THR A 33 -18.91 3.00 -15.59
N LYS A 34 -17.86 2.53 -14.91
CA LYS A 34 -17.44 1.13 -14.95
C LYS A 34 -18.24 0.26 -13.98
N GLN A 35 -18.96 0.87 -13.03
CA GLN A 35 -19.75 0.15 -12.03
C GLN A 35 -21.10 -0.25 -12.62
N LYS A 36 -21.30 -1.55 -12.88
CA LYS A 36 -22.53 -2.08 -13.51
C LYS A 36 -23.82 -1.70 -12.77
N ARG A 37 -23.75 -1.46 -11.46
CA ARG A 37 -24.90 -1.09 -10.63
C ARG A 37 -25.45 0.31 -10.95
N PHE A 38 -24.61 1.24 -11.39
CA PHE A 38 -24.97 2.64 -11.58
C PHE A 38 -24.92 3.08 -13.04
N VAL A 39 -25.07 2.17 -14.01
CA VAL A 39 -25.00 2.53 -15.43
C VAL A 39 -26.22 3.35 -15.83
N VAL A 40 -25.96 4.53 -16.39
CA VAL A 40 -26.95 5.41 -17.03
C VAL A 40 -26.76 5.34 -18.55
N GLY A 41 -27.79 5.66 -19.33
CA GLY A 41 -27.72 5.73 -20.78
C GLY A 41 -26.61 6.66 -21.31
N ASN A 42 -25.98 6.29 -22.43
CA ASN A 42 -24.84 7.01 -23.05
C ASN A 42 -25.25 8.30 -23.82
N THR A 43 -26.43 8.85 -23.56
CA THR A 43 -26.94 10.03 -24.25
C THR A 43 -26.21 11.30 -23.78
N PRO A 44 -25.74 12.17 -24.69
CA PRO A 44 -25.17 13.46 -24.30
C PRO A 44 -26.22 14.35 -23.64
N PHE A 45 -25.90 14.89 -22.46
CA PHE A 45 -26.74 15.82 -21.71
C PHE A 45 -26.16 17.24 -21.77
N SER A 46 -27.04 18.24 -21.80
CA SER A 46 -26.67 19.65 -21.74
C SER A 46 -26.61 20.09 -20.27
N VAL A 47 -25.40 20.28 -19.76
CA VAL A 47 -25.13 20.62 -18.34
C VAL A 47 -24.59 22.04 -18.25
N PRO A 48 -25.07 22.89 -17.32
CA PRO A 48 -24.47 24.21 -17.11
C PRO A 48 -23.00 24.11 -16.69
N ALA A 49 -22.14 25.00 -17.18
CA ALA A 49 -20.70 24.94 -16.93
C ALA A 49 -20.32 25.31 -15.49
N ASN A 50 -21.19 25.95 -14.71
CA ASN A 50 -20.91 26.29 -13.30
C ASN A 50 -21.29 25.16 -12.32
N VAL A 51 -21.72 24.00 -12.83
CA VAL A 51 -22.17 22.90 -12.00
C VAL A 51 -20.98 22.26 -11.27
N GLY A 52 -21.19 21.99 -9.98
CA GLY A 52 -20.25 21.29 -9.11
C GLY A 52 -20.58 19.80 -8.92
N VAL A 53 -19.75 19.11 -8.13
CA VAL A 53 -19.85 17.66 -7.86
C VAL A 53 -21.20 17.26 -7.24
N THR A 54 -21.73 18.07 -6.33
CA THR A 54 -23.00 17.79 -5.61
C THR A 54 -24.21 17.85 -6.54
N GLU A 55 -24.25 18.85 -7.41
CA GLU A 55 -25.31 19.04 -8.39
C GLU A 55 -25.26 17.96 -9.47
N LEU A 56 -24.05 17.59 -9.95
CA LEU A 56 -23.87 16.44 -10.85
C LEU A 56 -24.32 15.13 -10.19
N SER A 57 -24.00 14.92 -8.90
CA SER A 57 -24.46 13.73 -8.18
C SER A 57 -25.98 13.67 -8.10
N SER A 58 -26.64 14.80 -7.81
CA SER A 58 -28.10 14.88 -7.83
C SER A 58 -28.70 14.60 -9.21
N LEU A 59 -28.04 15.04 -10.28
CA LEU A 59 -28.45 14.74 -11.66
C LEU A 59 -28.37 13.24 -11.94
N ILE A 60 -27.26 12.58 -11.58
CA ILE A 60 -27.08 11.14 -11.78
C ILE A 60 -28.10 10.32 -10.98
N ASN A 61 -28.36 10.68 -9.71
CA ASN A 61 -29.37 9.99 -8.91
C ASN A 61 -30.78 10.11 -9.50
N LYS A 62 -31.13 11.28 -10.07
CA LYS A 62 -32.41 11.45 -10.77
C LYS A 62 -32.50 10.54 -12.00
N LEU A 63 -31.46 10.50 -12.82
CA LEU A 63 -31.42 9.65 -14.02
C LEU A 63 -31.49 8.16 -13.66
N LEU A 64 -30.82 7.73 -12.59
CA LEU A 64 -30.87 6.36 -12.10
C LEU A 64 -32.28 5.97 -11.64
N ASN A 65 -32.98 6.86 -10.93
CA ASN A 65 -34.34 6.61 -10.47
C ASN A 65 -35.37 6.62 -11.61
N GLU A 66 -35.12 7.38 -12.68
CA GLU A 66 -35.94 7.37 -13.90
C GLU A 66 -35.77 6.06 -14.69
N ASP A 67 -34.53 5.56 -14.82
CA ASP A 67 -34.23 4.32 -15.55
C ASP A 67 -34.63 3.05 -14.78
N LYS A 68 -34.66 3.10 -13.45
CA LYS A 68 -34.97 1.96 -12.57
C LYS A 68 -36.20 2.25 -11.70
N ALA A 69 -37.36 2.26 -12.35
CA ALA A 69 -38.65 2.56 -11.72
C ALA A 69 -39.13 1.58 -10.60
N GLU A 70 -38.33 0.56 -10.21
CA GLU A 70 -38.74 -0.49 -9.25
C GLU A 70 -37.77 -0.72 -8.07
N GLU A 71 -36.59 -0.09 -8.03
CA GLU A 71 -35.68 -0.16 -6.89
C GLU A 71 -35.39 1.25 -6.38
N ASP A 72 -35.82 1.57 -5.14
CA ASP A 72 -35.43 2.79 -4.45
C ASP A 72 -33.92 2.76 -4.20
N ILE A 73 -33.13 3.27 -5.14
CA ILE A 73 -31.70 3.43 -4.96
C ILE A 73 -31.51 4.59 -3.98
N GLU A 74 -30.94 4.30 -2.81
CA GLU A 74 -30.50 5.34 -1.88
C GLU A 74 -29.64 6.38 -2.60
N ASN A 75 -29.84 7.66 -2.30
CA ASN A 75 -29.05 8.73 -2.92
C ASN A 75 -27.56 8.53 -2.61
N VAL A 76 -26.80 8.14 -3.63
CA VAL A 76 -25.35 7.94 -3.52
C VAL A 76 -24.63 9.23 -3.94
N GLU A 77 -23.60 9.63 -3.20
CA GLU A 77 -22.71 10.69 -3.65
C GLU A 77 -21.67 10.14 -4.63
N PHE A 78 -21.41 10.86 -5.73
CA PHE A 78 -20.44 10.47 -6.75
C PHE A 78 -19.31 11.49 -6.84
N ASP A 79 -18.10 10.99 -7.08
CA ASP A 79 -16.98 11.77 -7.59
C ASP A 79 -16.90 11.63 -9.12
N PHE A 80 -16.45 12.69 -9.80
CA PHE A 80 -16.38 12.75 -11.25
C PHE A 80 -14.93 12.87 -11.69
N LEU A 81 -14.56 12.10 -12.71
CA LEU A 81 -13.24 12.02 -13.29
C LEU A 81 -13.31 12.46 -14.76
N ILE A 82 -12.50 13.44 -15.12
CA ILE A 82 -12.40 14.02 -16.47
C ILE A 82 -10.95 13.89 -16.93
N GLU A 83 -10.70 13.16 -18.02
CA GLU A 83 -9.35 12.92 -18.57
C GLU A 83 -8.31 12.42 -17.54
N GLY A 84 -8.75 11.69 -16.51
CA GLY A 84 -7.87 11.20 -15.44
C GLY A 84 -7.62 12.22 -14.32
N GLU A 85 -8.49 13.21 -14.15
CA GLU A 85 -8.46 14.14 -13.00
C GLU A 85 -9.81 14.21 -12.30
N PHE A 86 -9.78 14.19 -10.97
CA PHE A 86 -11.00 14.35 -10.19
C PHE A 86 -11.47 15.80 -10.22
N LEU A 87 -12.75 15.99 -10.49
CA LEU A 87 -13.41 17.28 -10.45
C LEU A 87 -13.50 17.76 -8.99
N ARG A 88 -12.70 18.76 -8.62
CA ARG A 88 -12.74 19.42 -7.29
C ARG A 88 -13.28 20.84 -7.33
N VAL A 89 -13.34 21.43 -8.52
CA VAL A 89 -13.82 22.80 -8.80
C VAL A 89 -15.00 22.73 -9.78
N PRO A 90 -15.80 23.80 -9.94
CA PRO A 90 -16.84 23.84 -10.96
C PRO A 90 -16.29 23.52 -12.36
N LEU A 91 -17.11 22.89 -13.20
CA LEU A 91 -16.72 22.41 -14.53
C LEU A 91 -15.99 23.49 -15.36
N ALA A 92 -16.50 24.72 -15.39
CA ALA A 92 -15.91 25.83 -16.14
C ALA A 92 -14.45 26.08 -15.75
N SER A 93 -14.18 26.18 -14.44
CA SER A 93 -12.82 26.39 -13.93
C SER A 93 -11.93 25.18 -14.17
N HIS A 94 -12.48 23.96 -14.12
CA HIS A 94 -11.72 22.76 -14.44
C HIS A 94 -11.28 22.75 -15.91
N PHE A 95 -12.15 23.14 -16.84
CA PHE A 95 -11.80 23.22 -18.26
C PHE A 95 -10.81 24.34 -18.58
N GLU A 96 -10.88 25.47 -17.87
CA GLU A 96 -9.87 26.53 -17.97
C GLU A 96 -8.47 26.03 -17.53
N VAL A 97 -8.40 25.27 -16.44
CA VAL A 97 -7.13 24.72 -15.92
C VAL A 97 -6.58 23.61 -16.81
N THR A 98 -7.44 22.72 -17.28
CA THR A 98 -7.07 21.59 -18.15
C THR A 98 -6.86 22.00 -19.61
N GLN A 99 -7.25 23.22 -20.00
CA GLN A 99 -7.24 23.72 -21.38
C GLN A 99 -8.02 22.82 -22.35
N THR A 100 -9.05 22.14 -21.86
CA THR A 100 -9.87 21.25 -22.69
C THR A 100 -10.84 22.10 -23.53
N SER A 101 -11.04 21.72 -24.80
CA SER A 101 -12.02 22.41 -25.65
C SER A 101 -13.44 22.21 -25.13
N THR A 102 -14.17 23.31 -24.91
CA THR A 102 -15.58 23.31 -24.49
C THR A 102 -16.54 23.09 -25.66
N GLU A 103 -16.04 23.02 -26.90
CA GLU A 103 -16.86 22.80 -28.11
C GLU A 103 -17.19 21.32 -28.36
N ALA A 104 -16.46 20.40 -27.71
CA ALA A 104 -16.66 18.95 -27.85
C ALA A 104 -17.56 18.38 -26.75
N VAL A 105 -18.18 17.24 -27.04
CA VAL A 105 -18.85 16.43 -26.01
C VAL A 105 -17.79 15.89 -25.07
N VAL A 106 -17.88 16.22 -23.79
CA VAL A 106 -16.93 15.77 -22.77
C VAL A 106 -17.42 14.47 -22.16
N ASP A 107 -16.60 13.43 -22.18
CA ASP A 107 -16.87 12.18 -21.50
C ASP A 107 -16.45 12.31 -20.02
N ILE A 108 -17.40 12.15 -19.10
CA ILE A 108 -17.20 12.25 -17.65
C ILE A 108 -17.42 10.86 -17.05
N GLU A 109 -16.36 10.28 -16.48
CA GLU A 109 -16.47 9.05 -15.70
C GLU A 109 -16.96 9.41 -14.29
N TYR A 110 -18.01 8.75 -13.78
CA TYR A 110 -18.43 8.92 -12.39
C TYR A 110 -18.24 7.63 -11.58
N VAL A 111 -17.83 7.82 -10.32
CA VAL A 111 -17.53 6.77 -9.37
C VAL A 111 -18.14 7.11 -8.03
N VAL A 112 -18.52 6.10 -7.25
CA VAL A 112 -19.04 6.34 -5.89
C VAL A 112 -17.97 7.08 -5.09
N LYS A 113 -18.39 8.19 -4.46
CA LYS A 113 -17.51 9.02 -3.65
C LYS A 113 -17.01 8.21 -2.48
N GLN A 114 -15.69 8.23 -2.29
CA GLN A 114 -15.06 7.57 -1.17
C GLN A 114 -15.08 8.51 0.04
N THR A 115 -15.27 7.96 1.23
CA THR A 115 -15.14 8.72 2.46
C THR A 115 -13.67 8.86 2.83
N ALA A 116 -13.36 9.92 3.57
CA ALA A 116 -12.04 10.10 4.14
C ALA A 116 -11.80 9.02 5.22
N PRO A 117 -10.61 8.40 5.27
CA PRO A 117 -10.26 7.52 6.37
C PRO A 117 -10.29 8.26 7.70
N GLU A 118 -10.94 7.69 8.70
CA GLU A 118 -11.08 8.29 10.03
C GLU A 118 -10.04 7.72 11.01
N PRO A 119 -9.38 8.56 11.83
CA PRO A 119 -8.45 8.07 12.83
C PRO A 119 -9.21 7.31 13.93
N VAL A 120 -8.87 6.03 14.12
CA VAL A 120 -9.48 5.17 15.14
C VAL A 120 -8.75 5.32 16.47
N GLY A 121 -7.41 5.35 16.41
CA GLY A 121 -6.58 5.43 17.60
C GLY A 121 -5.09 5.33 17.28
N SER A 122 -4.29 5.58 18.32
CA SER A 122 -2.84 5.44 18.28
C SER A 122 -2.37 4.56 19.44
N ILE A 123 -1.41 3.69 19.17
CA ILE A 123 -0.81 2.77 20.13
C ILE A 123 0.63 3.20 20.34
N LEU A 124 0.99 3.46 21.60
CA LEU A 124 2.33 3.89 21.96
C LEU A 124 3.27 2.70 22.16
N HIS A 125 4.46 2.82 21.59
CA HIS A 125 5.59 1.93 21.74
C HIS A 125 6.70 2.60 22.55
N ASP A 126 7.62 1.78 23.06
CA ASP A 126 8.78 2.27 23.82
C ASP A 126 9.83 2.92 22.89
N ASP A 127 9.88 2.51 21.62
CA ASP A 127 10.83 2.99 20.60
C ASP A 127 10.17 3.02 19.20
N TRP A 128 10.95 3.33 18.17
CA TRP A 128 10.48 3.49 16.78
C TRP A 128 9.85 2.22 16.23
N VAL A 129 8.69 2.37 15.57
CA VAL A 129 8.01 1.26 14.90
C VAL A 129 8.61 1.09 13.51
N SER A 130 9.31 -0.02 13.29
CA SER A 130 10.08 -0.25 12.06
C SER A 130 9.26 -0.90 10.95
N CYS A 131 8.33 -1.80 11.32
CA CYS A 131 7.55 -2.60 10.39
C CYS A 131 6.23 -3.03 11.03
N ILE A 132 5.21 -3.19 10.18
CA ILE A 132 3.86 -3.60 10.57
C ILE A 132 3.38 -4.66 9.60
N HIS A 133 2.65 -5.66 10.10
CA HIS A 133 1.86 -6.55 9.27
C HIS A 133 0.59 -7.00 10.01
N ASN A 134 -0.54 -6.93 9.33
CA ASN A 134 -1.84 -7.34 9.86
C ASN A 134 -2.28 -8.68 9.24
N ASP A 135 -3.16 -9.40 9.92
CA ASP A 135 -3.68 -10.70 9.51
C ASP A 135 -5.22 -10.81 9.62
N GLY A 136 -5.89 -9.76 10.09
CA GLY A 136 -7.36 -9.76 10.21
C GLY A 136 -7.78 -9.15 11.53
N ASP A 137 -7.46 -9.92 12.56
CA ASP A 137 -7.86 -9.65 13.95
C ASP A 137 -6.70 -9.09 14.79
N ARG A 138 -5.47 -9.20 14.28
CA ARG A 138 -4.25 -8.91 15.02
C ARG A 138 -3.22 -8.17 14.20
N ILE A 139 -2.54 -7.27 14.87
CA ILE A 139 -1.50 -6.43 14.30
C ILE A 139 -0.16 -6.87 14.88
N LEU A 140 0.76 -7.23 13.99
CA LEU A 140 2.15 -7.53 14.33
C LEU A 140 3.00 -6.30 14.06
N THR A 141 3.83 -5.94 15.02
CA THR A 141 4.73 -4.78 14.92
C THR A 141 6.14 -5.17 15.31
N GLY A 142 7.12 -4.70 14.53
CA GLY A 142 8.53 -4.74 14.90
C GLY A 142 8.98 -3.37 15.41
N CYS A 143 9.79 -3.37 16.45
CA CYS A 143 10.24 -2.16 17.12
C CYS A 143 11.78 -2.10 17.14
N TYR A 144 12.32 -0.88 17.25
CA TYR A 144 13.76 -0.64 17.38
C TYR A 144 14.34 -1.06 18.74
N ASP A 145 13.49 -1.36 19.72
CA ASP A 145 13.88 -1.94 21.03
C ASP A 145 14.14 -3.45 20.98
N ASN A 146 14.31 -4.01 19.79
CA ASN A 146 14.53 -5.43 19.49
C ASN A 146 13.31 -6.33 19.76
N GLY A 147 12.18 -5.76 20.18
CA GLY A 147 10.95 -6.49 20.46
C GLY A 147 10.03 -6.58 19.25
N VAL A 148 9.39 -7.75 19.11
CA VAL A 148 8.22 -7.92 18.25
C VAL A 148 6.97 -7.90 19.15
N ARG A 149 5.95 -7.13 18.80
CA ARG A 149 4.72 -7.03 19.60
C ARG A 149 3.51 -7.47 18.81
N LEU A 150 2.65 -8.21 19.48
CA LEU A 150 1.37 -8.68 18.98
C LEU A 150 0.26 -7.88 19.66
N TRP A 151 -0.55 -7.22 18.85
CA TRP A 151 -1.66 -6.39 19.29
C TRP A 151 -2.99 -6.95 18.79
N GLY A 152 -4.04 -6.80 19.57
CA GLY A 152 -5.40 -6.98 19.10
C GLY A 152 -5.86 -5.77 18.27
N ARG A 153 -6.91 -5.94 17.47
CA ARG A 153 -7.50 -4.85 16.66
C ARG A 153 -7.94 -3.63 17.48
N ASN A 154 -8.24 -3.82 18.76
CA ASN A 154 -8.65 -2.76 19.69
C ASN A 154 -7.47 -1.98 20.29
N GLY A 155 -6.23 -2.37 19.99
CA GLY A 155 -5.01 -1.79 20.55
C GLY A 155 -4.54 -2.41 21.87
N ASP A 156 -5.14 -3.53 22.28
CA ASP A 156 -4.68 -4.28 23.44
C ASP A 156 -3.38 -5.03 23.11
N ASN A 157 -2.36 -4.91 23.97
CA ASN A 157 -1.13 -5.70 23.85
C ASN A 157 -1.42 -7.16 24.25
N ILE A 158 -1.30 -8.08 23.31
CA ILE A 158 -1.48 -9.52 23.53
C ILE A 158 -0.19 -10.15 24.03
N ALA A 159 0.94 -9.84 23.38
CA ALA A 159 2.24 -10.36 23.74
C ALA A 159 3.40 -9.52 23.21
N THR A 160 4.51 -9.57 23.95
CA THR A 160 5.82 -9.04 23.51
C THR A 160 6.78 -10.21 23.37
N LEU A 161 7.28 -10.44 22.16
CA LEU A 161 8.25 -11.46 21.81
C LEU A 161 9.65 -10.84 21.78
N GLN A 162 10.49 -11.24 22.74
CA GLN A 162 11.87 -10.77 22.84
C GLN A 162 12.83 -11.95 22.64
N TYR A 163 13.65 -11.87 21.59
CA TYR A 163 14.74 -12.83 21.35
C TYR A 163 15.87 -12.19 20.54
N HIS A 164 15.52 -11.30 19.60
CA HIS A 164 16.50 -10.56 18.82
C HIS A 164 17.43 -9.73 19.72
N THR A 165 18.70 -9.66 19.33
CA THR A 165 19.72 -8.89 20.06
C THR A 165 19.84 -7.45 19.57
N ASP A 166 19.39 -7.19 18.34
CA ASP A 166 19.43 -5.90 17.67
C ASP A 166 18.04 -5.52 17.09
N PRO A 167 17.85 -4.29 16.60
CA PRO A 167 16.56 -3.78 16.16
C PRO A 167 15.85 -4.67 15.13
N VAL A 168 14.55 -4.90 15.34
CA VAL A 168 13.73 -5.62 14.36
C VAL A 168 13.49 -4.70 13.17
N LYS A 169 13.66 -5.21 11.96
CA LYS A 169 13.56 -4.44 10.71
C LYS A 169 12.37 -4.82 9.85
N CYS A 170 11.96 -6.08 9.89
CA CYS A 170 10.83 -6.58 9.13
C CYS A 170 10.07 -7.67 9.89
N VAL A 171 8.75 -7.73 9.69
CA VAL A 171 7.86 -8.75 10.26
C VAL A 171 6.83 -9.17 9.22
N CYS A 172 6.38 -10.42 9.26
CA CYS A 172 5.31 -10.91 8.41
C CYS A 172 4.61 -12.10 9.06
N TRP A 173 3.30 -12.23 8.83
CA TRP A 173 2.55 -13.43 9.19
C TRP A 173 2.82 -14.53 8.18
N ILE A 174 3.18 -15.73 8.66
CA ILE A 174 3.31 -16.90 7.79
C ILE A 174 1.95 -17.56 7.66
N LYS A 175 1.36 -17.90 8.81
CA LYS A 175 0.08 -18.57 8.90
C LYS A 175 -0.62 -18.08 10.15
N SER A 176 -1.88 -17.75 10.03
CA SER A 176 -2.73 -17.49 11.17
C SER A 176 -3.81 -18.53 11.29
N GLY A 177 -3.98 -19.06 12.50
CA GLY A 177 -5.04 -20.02 12.77
C GLY A 177 -5.05 -20.50 14.22
N ASP A 178 -6.21 -20.96 14.67
CA ASP A 178 -6.37 -21.65 15.95
C ASP A 178 -6.05 -23.15 15.76
N PRO A 179 -5.14 -23.75 16.57
CA PRO A 179 -4.54 -23.20 17.80
C PRO A 179 -3.16 -22.58 17.66
N VAL A 180 -2.51 -22.69 16.51
CA VAL A 180 -1.12 -22.26 16.32
C VAL A 180 -1.01 -21.33 15.12
N SER A 181 -0.50 -20.13 15.38
CA SER A 181 -0.10 -19.15 14.38
C SER A 181 1.42 -19.13 14.24
N LEU A 182 1.89 -18.93 13.01
CA LEU A 182 3.31 -18.81 12.67
C LEU A 182 3.58 -17.41 12.15
N LEU A 183 4.63 -16.78 12.65
CA LEU A 183 5.07 -15.46 12.23
C LEU A 183 6.58 -15.44 12.06
N VAL A 184 7.08 -14.53 11.24
CA VAL A 184 8.51 -14.34 11.01
C VAL A 184 8.92 -12.90 11.33
N SER A 185 10.08 -12.75 11.95
CA SER A 185 10.75 -11.47 12.13
C SER A 185 12.18 -11.53 11.61
N GLY A 186 12.63 -10.45 10.98
CA GLY A 186 14.02 -10.23 10.58
C GLY A 186 14.60 -9.03 11.32
N SER A 187 15.86 -9.13 11.71
CA SER A 187 16.54 -8.12 12.53
C SER A 187 17.88 -7.71 11.93
N HIS A 188 18.39 -6.60 12.45
CA HIS A 188 19.75 -6.14 12.25
C HIS A 188 20.81 -7.13 12.76
N ASP A 189 20.44 -8.07 13.63
CA ASP A 189 21.31 -9.15 14.16
C ASP A 189 21.68 -10.23 13.11
N GLN A 190 21.30 -10.02 11.85
CA GLN A 190 21.57 -10.88 10.69
C GLN A 190 20.76 -12.19 10.67
N THR A 191 19.80 -12.33 11.59
CA THR A 191 18.96 -13.52 11.70
C THR A 191 17.51 -13.24 11.30
N LEU A 192 16.84 -14.30 10.84
CA LEU A 192 15.37 -14.34 10.90
C LEU A 192 14.95 -15.35 11.95
N ILE A 193 13.86 -15.05 12.64
CA ILE A 193 13.25 -15.95 13.61
C ILE A 193 11.86 -16.30 13.12
N ILE A 194 11.59 -17.60 13.02
CA ILE A 194 10.24 -18.13 12.86
C ILE A 194 9.71 -18.45 14.24
N TRP A 195 8.59 -17.84 14.59
CA TRP A 195 7.95 -17.97 15.87
C TRP A 195 6.70 -18.81 15.75
N GLU A 196 6.47 -19.61 16.76
CA GLU A 196 5.22 -20.29 16.99
C GLU A 196 4.46 -19.55 18.09
N TRP A 197 3.23 -19.15 17.80
CA TRP A 197 2.32 -18.51 18.73
C TRP A 197 1.15 -19.44 19.00
N ASN A 198 1.01 -19.85 20.26
CA ASN A 198 -0.11 -20.68 20.71
C ASN A 198 -1.23 -19.79 21.26
N GLU A 199 -2.38 -19.79 20.58
CA GLU A 199 -3.52 -18.94 20.91
C GLU A 199 -4.11 -19.24 22.29
N ARG A 200 -4.15 -20.51 22.66
CA ARG A 200 -4.81 -20.98 23.89
C ARG A 200 -3.96 -20.66 25.12
N GLU A 201 -2.65 -20.81 24.99
CA GLU A 201 -1.71 -20.53 26.07
C GLU A 201 -1.27 -19.07 26.10
N LYS A 202 -1.51 -18.30 25.03
CA LYS A 202 -0.99 -16.95 24.82
C LYS A 202 0.53 -16.90 25.03
N LYS A 203 1.23 -17.89 24.50
CA LYS A 203 2.69 -18.02 24.60
C LYS A 203 3.30 -18.09 23.21
N SER A 204 4.40 -17.35 23.06
CA SER A 204 5.28 -17.45 21.91
C SER A 204 6.50 -18.30 22.24
N GLN A 205 6.97 -19.04 21.25
CA GLN A 205 8.27 -19.71 21.29
C GLN A 205 9.00 -19.53 19.96
N PRO A 206 10.31 -19.25 19.98
CA PRO A 206 11.12 -19.25 18.76
C PRO A 206 11.26 -20.71 18.30
N LEU A 207 10.76 -21.02 17.11
CA LEU A 207 10.82 -22.37 16.56
C LEU A 207 12.11 -22.58 15.77
N HIS A 208 12.43 -21.62 14.89
CA HIS A 208 13.62 -21.67 14.05
C HIS A 208 14.38 -20.35 14.06
N VAL A 209 15.72 -20.45 14.14
CA VAL A 209 16.64 -19.34 13.91
C VAL A 209 17.30 -19.54 12.56
N CYS A 210 16.85 -18.78 11.57
CA CYS A 210 17.38 -18.77 10.22
C CYS A 210 18.69 -17.98 10.19
N LYS A 211 19.81 -18.68 9.95
CA LYS A 211 21.14 -18.07 9.84
C LYS A 211 21.68 -18.26 8.42
N GLY A 212 22.23 -17.19 7.86
CA GLY A 212 22.85 -17.27 6.54
C GLY A 212 23.10 -15.92 5.87
N HIS A 213 22.42 -14.84 6.27
CA HIS A 213 22.78 -13.49 5.85
C HIS A 213 24.05 -13.02 6.57
N ALA A 214 24.81 -12.17 5.89
CA ALA A 214 26.05 -11.61 6.44
C ALA A 214 25.86 -10.24 7.09
N MET A 215 24.70 -9.59 6.91
CA MET A 215 24.35 -8.25 7.40
C MET A 215 22.84 -8.19 7.76
N SER A 216 22.36 -7.01 8.17
CA SER A 216 20.97 -6.73 8.56
C SER A 216 19.95 -7.30 7.58
N VAL A 217 18.89 -7.92 8.10
CA VAL A 217 17.76 -8.42 7.30
C VAL A 217 16.66 -7.37 7.29
N ASP A 218 16.58 -6.63 6.20
CA ASP A 218 15.73 -5.44 6.12
C ASP A 218 14.33 -5.72 5.56
N ALA A 219 14.14 -6.84 4.85
CA ALA A 219 12.86 -7.20 4.26
C ALA A 219 12.57 -8.70 4.37
N VAL A 220 11.30 -9.03 4.56
CA VAL A 220 10.80 -10.41 4.57
C VAL A 220 9.44 -10.47 3.90
N ALA A 221 9.20 -11.52 3.12
CA ALA A 221 7.91 -11.81 2.52
C ALA A 221 7.63 -13.31 2.50
N VAL A 222 6.37 -13.67 2.67
CA VAL A 222 5.90 -15.06 2.69
C VAL A 222 5.18 -15.37 1.38
N ASP A 223 5.40 -16.57 0.84
CA ASP A 223 4.69 -17.09 -0.33
C ASP A 223 3.19 -17.25 -0.02
N GLN A 224 2.33 -17.10 -1.04
CA GLN A 224 0.89 -17.40 -0.97
C GLN A 224 0.61 -18.81 -0.44
N SER A 225 1.51 -19.77 -0.69
CA SER A 225 1.39 -21.14 -0.17
C SER A 225 1.73 -21.27 1.33
N GLN A 226 2.28 -20.23 1.95
CA GLN A 226 2.75 -20.19 3.34
C GLN A 226 3.84 -21.23 3.68
N THR A 227 4.49 -21.80 2.66
CA THR A 227 5.54 -22.81 2.85
C THR A 227 6.95 -22.27 2.71
N ARG A 228 7.12 -21.07 2.15
CA ARG A 228 8.41 -20.44 1.89
C ARG A 228 8.41 -18.99 2.32
N ILE A 229 9.58 -18.56 2.79
CA ILE A 229 9.88 -17.18 3.14
C ILE A 229 11.00 -16.72 2.22
N CYS A 230 10.94 -15.48 1.74
CA CYS A 230 12.06 -14.82 1.09
C CYS A 230 12.48 -13.62 1.93
N SER A 231 13.78 -13.48 2.16
CA SER A 231 14.36 -12.34 2.86
C SER A 231 15.32 -11.57 1.96
N GLY A 232 15.31 -10.25 2.12
CA GLY A 232 16.27 -9.33 1.53
C GLY A 232 17.13 -8.72 2.62
N SER A 233 18.43 -8.58 2.35
CA SER A 233 19.39 -8.10 3.32
C SER A 233 20.30 -7.01 2.75
N PHE A 234 20.92 -6.27 3.66
CA PHE A 234 21.98 -5.32 3.38
C PHE A 234 23.23 -5.98 2.79
N ASP A 235 23.36 -7.32 2.88
CA ASP A 235 24.43 -8.10 2.24
C ASP A 235 24.27 -8.27 0.72
N LYS A 236 23.24 -7.63 0.13
CA LYS A 236 22.88 -7.63 -1.32
C LYS A 236 22.23 -8.93 -1.79
N MET A 237 22.09 -9.92 -0.92
CA MET A 237 21.54 -11.22 -1.26
C MET A 237 20.06 -11.27 -0.96
N LEU A 238 19.35 -12.05 -1.77
CA LEU A 238 18.07 -12.62 -1.36
C LEU A 238 18.26 -14.07 -0.96
N LYS A 239 17.59 -14.48 0.11
CA LYS A 239 17.60 -15.87 0.56
C LYS A 239 16.18 -16.40 0.68
N VAL A 240 15.98 -17.62 0.24
CA VAL A 240 14.71 -18.34 0.34
C VAL A 240 14.84 -19.41 1.40
N TRP A 241 13.86 -19.48 2.30
CA TRP A 241 13.84 -20.36 3.46
C TRP A 241 12.57 -21.19 3.46
N SER A 242 12.62 -22.37 4.07
CA SER A 242 11.40 -23.11 4.40
C SER A 242 10.67 -22.37 5.52
N ALA A 243 9.35 -22.28 5.43
CA ALA A 243 8.48 -21.82 6.51
C ALA A 243 7.85 -23.00 7.27
N VAL A 244 7.96 -24.22 6.74
CA VAL A 244 7.35 -25.41 7.34
C VAL A 244 8.05 -25.71 8.67
N PRO A 245 7.30 -25.92 9.76
CA PRO A 245 7.83 -26.44 11.01
C PRO A 245 8.46 -27.82 10.76
N SER A 246 9.79 -27.91 10.80
CA SER A 246 10.48 -29.19 10.68
C SER A 246 10.97 -29.63 12.05
N SER A 247 10.53 -30.80 12.51
CA SER A 247 11.00 -31.40 13.78
C SER A 247 12.38 -32.08 13.64
N GLY A 248 13.13 -31.78 12.58
CA GLY A 248 14.37 -32.46 12.21
C GLY A 248 15.40 -31.51 11.61
N GLU A 249 16.66 -31.78 11.94
CA GLU A 249 17.84 -31.04 11.51
C GLU A 249 18.07 -31.16 10.00
N GLU A 250 18.27 -30.03 9.33
CA GLU A 250 19.04 -30.00 8.09
C GLU A 250 20.42 -29.44 8.47
N GLU A 251 21.32 -30.33 8.92
CA GLU A 251 22.71 -29.95 9.17
C GLU A 251 23.43 -29.68 7.82
N PRO A 252 24.27 -28.63 7.72
CA PRO A 252 25.13 -28.44 6.57
C PRO A 252 26.09 -29.62 6.39
N PRO A 253 26.40 -30.05 5.15
CA PRO A 253 27.22 -31.23 4.89
C PRO A 253 28.72 -31.12 5.25
N GLU A 254 29.19 -30.08 5.94
CA GLU A 254 30.62 -29.88 6.24
C GLU A 254 31.06 -30.17 7.68
N ILE A 255 30.19 -30.70 8.55
CA ILE A 255 30.59 -31.16 9.90
C ILE A 255 30.18 -32.62 10.12
N GLN A 256 30.40 -33.47 9.12
CA GLN A 256 30.32 -34.94 9.28
C GLN A 256 31.67 -35.56 9.65
N GLU A 257 32.46 -34.90 10.50
CA GLU A 257 33.58 -35.59 11.17
C GLU A 257 34.00 -34.84 12.42
N GLN A 258 33.18 -34.94 13.47
CA GLN A 258 33.57 -35.07 14.89
C GLN A 258 32.43 -34.58 15.79
N GLN A 259 31.70 -35.54 16.36
CA GLN A 259 31.29 -35.63 17.77
C GLN A 259 29.95 -36.36 17.89
N LYS A 260 30.00 -37.71 17.88
CA LYS A 260 28.96 -38.51 18.53
C LYS A 260 29.12 -38.40 20.05
N LYS A 261 28.47 -37.41 20.66
CA LYS A 261 28.04 -37.49 22.06
C LYS A 261 26.56 -37.16 22.13
N ARG A 262 25.76 -38.20 22.41
CA ARG A 262 24.33 -38.09 22.74
C ARG A 262 24.18 -37.21 23.99
N VAL A 263 23.85 -35.94 23.78
CA VAL A 263 23.35 -35.04 24.83
C VAL A 263 21.83 -35.14 24.80
N ARG A 264 21.21 -35.44 25.95
CA ARG A 264 19.76 -35.28 26.13
C ARG A 264 19.47 -33.79 25.95
N ARG A 265 18.76 -33.40 24.89
CA ARG A 265 18.43 -32.00 24.60
C ARG A 265 17.33 -31.54 25.54
N ASP A 266 17.52 -30.38 26.14
CA ASP A 266 16.42 -29.58 26.68
C ASP A 266 15.53 -29.15 25.50
N ASP A 267 14.22 -29.26 25.66
CA ASP A 267 13.17 -28.91 24.68
C ASP A 267 13.12 -27.41 24.31
N SER A 268 14.10 -26.59 24.74
CA SER A 268 14.03 -25.12 24.73
C SER A 268 14.97 -24.40 23.75
N THR A 269 15.87 -25.12 23.06
CA THR A 269 16.79 -24.48 22.09
C THR A 269 16.18 -24.45 20.69
N PRO A 270 16.00 -23.28 20.05
CA PRO A 270 15.42 -23.20 18.73
C PRO A 270 16.34 -23.81 17.67
N ILE A 271 15.75 -24.42 16.65
CA ILE A 271 16.48 -25.15 15.61
C ILE A 271 17.11 -24.14 14.63
N ILE A 272 18.41 -24.28 14.35
CA ILE A 272 19.08 -23.44 13.35
C ILE A 272 18.68 -23.90 11.95
N ARG A 273 18.29 -22.96 11.09
CA ARG A 273 17.85 -23.22 9.72
C ARG A 273 18.76 -22.52 8.72
N THR A 274 19.17 -23.24 7.68
CA THR A 274 19.94 -22.71 6.55
C THR A 274 19.02 -22.33 5.39
N PRO A 275 19.44 -21.42 4.49
CA PRO A 275 18.65 -21.04 3.33
C PRO A 275 18.58 -22.20 2.31
N ILE A 276 17.41 -22.38 1.68
CA ILE A 276 17.19 -23.33 0.58
C ILE A 276 17.93 -22.87 -0.68
N SER A 277 17.81 -21.57 -0.97
CA SER A 277 18.42 -20.95 -2.14
C SER A 277 18.91 -19.55 -1.80
N THR A 278 20.02 -19.16 -2.42
CA THR A 278 20.55 -17.78 -2.35
C THR A 278 20.53 -17.22 -3.76
N LEU A 279 19.83 -16.11 -3.95
CA LEU A 279 19.72 -15.39 -5.20
C LEU A 279 20.68 -14.19 -5.13
N ASP A 280 21.71 -14.23 -5.98
CA ASP A 280 22.70 -13.19 -6.13
C ASP A 280 22.47 -12.43 -7.44
N GLY A 281 22.61 -11.10 -7.40
CA GLY A 281 22.50 -10.26 -8.59
C GLY A 281 22.35 -8.77 -8.29
N HIS A 282 21.88 -8.39 -7.11
CA HIS A 282 21.88 -6.99 -6.69
C HIS A 282 23.29 -6.48 -6.37
N LYS A 283 23.54 -5.21 -6.67
CA LYS A 283 24.87 -4.58 -6.42
C LYS A 283 24.96 -3.90 -5.05
N GLU A 284 23.81 -3.55 -4.48
CA GLU A 284 23.66 -2.89 -3.19
C GLU A 284 22.57 -3.54 -2.35
N ALA A 285 22.33 -3.00 -1.15
CA ALA A 285 21.39 -3.52 -0.16
C ALA A 285 19.98 -3.72 -0.75
N VAL A 286 19.34 -4.84 -0.40
CA VAL A 286 17.95 -5.13 -0.77
C VAL A 286 17.05 -4.51 0.30
N SER A 287 16.19 -3.58 -0.09
CA SER A 287 15.35 -2.82 0.84
C SER A 287 13.95 -3.41 1.01
N SER A 288 13.44 -4.12 0.01
CA SER A 288 12.08 -4.68 0.02
C SER A 288 11.99 -5.91 -0.87
N VAL A 289 11.17 -6.87 -0.44
CA VAL A 289 10.95 -8.15 -1.11
C VAL A 289 9.47 -8.46 -1.04
N ILE A 290 8.90 -8.98 -2.12
CA ILE A 290 7.49 -9.39 -2.19
C ILE A 290 7.33 -10.60 -3.08
N TRP A 291 6.32 -11.43 -2.80
CA TRP A 291 5.91 -12.52 -3.69
C TRP A 291 4.80 -12.02 -4.63
N THR A 292 4.96 -12.26 -5.93
CA THR A 292 3.93 -11.91 -6.94
C THR A 292 3.13 -13.10 -7.40
N GLY A 293 3.76 -14.28 -7.41
CA GLY A 293 3.13 -15.54 -7.70
C GLY A 293 3.80 -16.66 -6.91
N LYS A 294 3.48 -17.91 -7.26
CA LYS A 294 3.98 -19.09 -6.55
C LYS A 294 5.51 -19.16 -6.53
N ASP A 295 6.16 -18.96 -7.67
CA ASP A 295 7.63 -19.06 -7.79
C ASP A 295 8.26 -17.74 -8.25
N GLU A 296 7.53 -16.63 -8.15
CA GLU A 296 7.98 -15.32 -8.60
C GLU A 296 8.11 -14.34 -7.44
N VAL A 297 9.33 -13.84 -7.25
CA VAL A 297 9.67 -12.85 -6.21
C VAL A 297 10.11 -11.57 -6.89
N CYS A 298 9.65 -10.42 -6.40
CA CYS A 298 10.23 -9.14 -6.74
C CYS A 298 11.08 -8.64 -5.59
N SER A 299 12.20 -8.01 -5.92
CA SER A 299 13.04 -7.32 -4.97
C SER A 299 13.33 -5.91 -5.43
N ALA A 300 13.40 -4.98 -4.48
CA ALA A 300 13.83 -3.62 -4.70
C ALA A 300 15.12 -3.35 -3.93
N SER A 301 16.03 -2.60 -4.54
CA SER A 301 17.36 -2.36 -3.98
C SER A 301 17.79 -0.90 -4.11
N TRP A 302 18.83 -0.57 -3.35
CA TRP A 302 19.54 0.69 -3.40
C TRP A 302 20.36 0.85 -4.68
N ASP A 303 20.57 -0.21 -5.46
CA ASP A 303 21.24 -0.17 -6.77
C ASP A 303 20.39 0.42 -7.90
N HIS A 304 19.24 1.01 -7.56
CA HIS A 304 18.25 1.60 -8.45
C HIS A 304 17.55 0.58 -9.34
N THR A 305 17.53 -0.70 -8.97
CA THR A 305 16.84 -1.75 -9.72
C THR A 305 15.73 -2.41 -8.92
N ILE A 306 14.66 -2.77 -9.63
CA ILE A 306 13.68 -3.75 -9.18
C ILE A 306 13.90 -5.00 -10.03
N GLN A 307 14.20 -6.12 -9.39
CA GLN A 307 14.50 -7.37 -10.07
C GLN A 307 13.39 -8.39 -9.83
N MET A 308 13.03 -9.10 -10.88
CA MET A 308 12.05 -10.20 -10.85
C MET A 308 12.82 -11.51 -10.87
N TRP A 309 12.55 -12.39 -9.92
CA TRP A 309 13.25 -13.65 -9.75
C TRP A 309 12.33 -14.83 -9.98
N ASP A 310 12.86 -15.85 -10.66
CA ASP A 310 12.30 -17.19 -10.63
C ASP A 310 12.96 -17.98 -9.50
N VAL A 311 12.20 -18.30 -8.45
CA VAL A 311 12.71 -19.05 -7.30
C VAL A 311 12.99 -20.51 -7.67
N ALA A 312 12.25 -21.09 -8.60
CA ALA A 312 12.43 -22.48 -9.02
C ALA A 312 13.71 -22.67 -9.85
N GLN A 313 14.05 -21.67 -10.67
CA GLN A 313 15.28 -21.69 -11.48
C GLN A 313 16.47 -21.00 -10.81
N GLY A 314 16.25 -20.23 -9.74
CA GLY A 314 17.29 -19.45 -9.08
C GLY A 314 17.86 -18.33 -9.96
N SER A 315 17.10 -17.89 -10.97
CA SER A 315 17.57 -16.95 -11.99
C SER A 315 16.71 -15.69 -12.04
N ASN A 316 17.32 -14.58 -12.45
CA ASN A 316 16.64 -13.33 -12.68
C ASN A 316 15.88 -13.35 -14.03
N LYS A 317 14.57 -13.08 -14.01
CA LYS A 317 13.70 -13.03 -15.21
C LYS A 317 13.79 -11.69 -15.93
N SER A 318 13.78 -10.59 -15.18
CA SER A 318 13.73 -9.25 -15.74
C SER A 318 14.15 -8.20 -14.72
N ASN A 319 14.74 -7.12 -15.23
CA ASN A 319 15.21 -6.00 -14.44
C ASN A 319 14.51 -4.71 -14.86
N LEU A 320 13.95 -4.01 -13.90
CA LEU A 320 13.36 -2.69 -14.07
C LEU A 320 14.31 -1.67 -13.43
N THR A 321 14.94 -0.85 -14.26
CA THR A 321 15.89 0.16 -13.81
C THR A 321 15.19 1.49 -13.55
N GLY A 322 15.32 2.01 -12.33
CA GLY A 322 14.90 3.35 -11.95
C GLY A 322 16.02 4.37 -12.02
N THR A 323 15.66 5.62 -11.71
CA THR A 323 16.63 6.73 -11.63
C THR A 323 17.25 6.89 -10.25
N LYS A 324 16.62 6.32 -9.22
CA LYS A 324 16.98 6.49 -7.80
C LYS A 324 16.81 5.19 -7.03
N ALA A 325 17.43 5.15 -5.85
CA ALA A 325 17.31 4.05 -4.91
C ALA A 325 15.86 3.84 -4.48
N PHE A 326 15.49 2.57 -4.39
CA PHE A 326 14.19 2.15 -3.90
C PHE A 326 14.26 1.83 -2.41
N LEU A 327 13.17 2.13 -1.70
CA LEU A 327 13.03 1.87 -0.26
C LEU A 327 11.98 0.78 -0.02
N SER A 328 10.83 0.86 -0.70
CA SER A 328 9.72 -0.06 -0.52
C SER A 328 9.10 -0.48 -1.85
N LEU A 329 8.55 -1.68 -1.89
CA LEU A 329 7.89 -2.25 -3.05
C LEU A 329 6.59 -2.93 -2.60
N SER A 330 5.53 -2.73 -3.37
CA SER A 330 4.24 -3.41 -3.13
C SER A 330 3.63 -3.84 -4.46
N HIS A 331 2.97 -5.00 -4.47
CA HIS A 331 2.28 -5.57 -5.63
C HIS A 331 0.79 -5.64 -5.39
N SER A 332 0.00 -5.21 -6.37
CA SER A 332 -1.44 -5.44 -6.35
C SER A 332 -1.78 -6.74 -7.08
N PRO A 333 -2.39 -7.73 -6.41
CA PRO A 333 -2.81 -8.97 -7.05
C PRO A 333 -3.97 -8.75 -8.05
N LEU A 334 -4.70 -7.63 -7.92
CA LEU A 334 -5.87 -7.34 -8.75
C LEU A 334 -5.50 -6.80 -10.14
N ASN A 335 -4.52 -5.89 -10.21
CA ASN A 335 -4.10 -5.25 -11.45
C ASN A 335 -2.76 -5.78 -11.99
N GLY A 336 -1.99 -6.50 -11.18
CA GLY A 336 -0.66 -7.02 -11.52
C GLY A 336 0.43 -5.96 -11.65
N LEU A 337 0.22 -4.77 -11.12
CA LEU A 337 1.17 -3.65 -11.11
C LEU A 337 1.98 -3.64 -9.82
N LEU A 338 3.18 -3.08 -9.93
CA LEU A 338 4.06 -2.79 -8.81
C LEU A 338 4.04 -1.30 -8.51
N ALA A 339 4.04 -0.95 -7.23
CA ALA A 339 4.28 0.41 -6.76
C ALA A 339 5.58 0.44 -5.96
N SER A 340 6.44 1.39 -6.28
CA SER A 340 7.73 1.56 -5.60
C SER A 340 7.79 2.90 -4.86
N GLY A 341 8.23 2.85 -3.61
CA GLY A 341 8.73 4.01 -2.86
C GLY A 341 10.22 4.19 -3.11
N SER A 342 10.65 5.42 -3.36
CA SER A 342 12.04 5.78 -3.65
C SER A 342 12.59 6.79 -2.65
N VAL A 343 13.90 7.01 -2.66
CA VAL A 343 14.58 8.11 -1.93
C VAL A 343 14.27 9.50 -2.55
N ASP A 344 13.14 9.63 -3.22
CA ASP A 344 12.57 10.88 -3.69
C ASP A 344 11.11 11.01 -3.26
N ARG A 345 10.48 12.04 -3.80
CA ARG A 345 9.11 12.46 -3.55
C ARG A 345 8.08 11.72 -4.41
N HIS A 346 8.51 10.71 -5.17
CA HIS A 346 7.71 10.16 -6.25
C HIS A 346 7.44 8.67 -6.00
N VAL A 347 6.17 8.32 -5.90
CA VAL A 347 5.75 6.92 -6.00
C VAL A 347 5.64 6.57 -7.47
N ARG A 348 6.28 5.51 -7.91
CA ARG A 348 6.27 5.08 -9.32
C ARG A 348 5.51 3.78 -9.48
N LEU A 349 4.73 3.70 -10.55
CA LEU A 349 4.03 2.49 -10.95
C LEU A 349 4.79 1.80 -12.07
N TRP A 350 4.97 0.49 -11.91
CA TRP A 350 5.65 -0.38 -12.86
C TRP A 350 4.74 -1.51 -13.29
N ASP A 351 4.87 -1.91 -14.55
CA ASP A 351 4.24 -3.11 -15.06
C ASP A 351 5.33 -4.19 -15.22
N PRO A 352 5.34 -5.23 -14.37
CA PRO A 352 6.37 -6.27 -14.43
C PRO A 352 6.31 -7.12 -15.71
N ARG A 353 5.23 -7.02 -16.50
CA ARG A 353 5.06 -7.80 -17.74
C ARG A 353 5.78 -7.16 -18.93
N ILE A 354 6.10 -5.87 -18.85
CA ILE A 354 6.77 -5.13 -19.92
C ILE A 354 8.26 -5.43 -19.84
N LYS A 355 8.75 -6.20 -20.82
CA LYS A 355 10.17 -6.60 -20.91
C LYS A 355 11.04 -5.59 -21.67
N ASP A 356 10.44 -4.74 -22.50
CA ASP A 356 11.16 -3.75 -23.32
C ASP A 356 11.20 -2.39 -22.63
N GLY A 357 12.32 -2.14 -21.95
CA GLY A 357 12.63 -0.85 -21.33
C GLY A 357 11.84 -0.57 -20.05
N ALA A 358 12.54 -0.13 -19.02
CA ALA A 358 11.95 0.26 -17.74
C ALA A 358 11.18 1.59 -17.88
N VAL A 359 10.00 1.55 -18.50
CA VAL A 359 9.12 2.70 -18.62
C VAL A 359 8.23 2.77 -17.40
N VAL A 360 8.42 3.82 -16.60
CA VAL A 360 7.52 4.18 -15.51
C VAL A 360 6.14 4.45 -16.10
N LYS A 361 5.13 3.65 -15.74
CA LYS A 361 3.77 3.79 -16.27
C LYS A 361 3.11 5.09 -15.81
N SER A 362 3.29 5.41 -14.55
CA SER A 362 2.80 6.65 -13.94
C SER A 362 3.61 6.99 -12.70
N SER A 363 3.66 8.27 -12.36
CA SER A 363 4.38 8.79 -11.20
C SER A 363 3.46 9.69 -10.39
N LEU A 364 3.41 9.46 -9.08
CA LEU A 364 2.60 10.21 -8.12
C LEU A 364 3.49 11.21 -7.40
N THR A 365 3.30 12.51 -7.65
CA THR A 365 4.32 13.54 -7.38
C THR A 365 3.92 14.58 -6.34
N HIS A 366 3.28 14.16 -5.25
CA HIS A 366 2.75 15.08 -4.23
C HIS A 366 3.49 15.02 -2.89
N HIS A 367 4.30 14.00 -2.60
CA HIS A 367 5.09 13.96 -1.37
C HIS A 367 6.16 15.06 -1.34
N ASN A 368 6.56 15.47 -0.14
CA ASN A 368 7.61 16.47 0.08
C ASN A 368 8.91 15.86 0.63
N GLY A 369 8.90 14.58 1.01
CA GLY A 369 10.04 13.84 1.55
C GLY A 369 10.27 12.51 0.82
N TRP A 370 11.13 11.66 1.39
CA TRP A 370 11.35 10.30 0.89
C TRP A 370 10.14 9.43 1.17
N VAL A 371 9.73 8.64 0.18
CA VAL A 371 8.67 7.65 0.34
C VAL A 371 9.28 6.39 0.96
N SER A 372 9.03 6.21 2.25
CA SER A 372 9.58 5.11 3.04
C SER A 372 8.86 3.79 2.79
N SER A 373 7.53 3.82 2.68
CA SER A 373 6.71 2.62 2.52
C SER A 373 5.50 2.85 1.63
N VAL A 374 5.12 1.81 0.89
CA VAL A 374 3.95 1.81 0.00
C VAL A 374 3.18 0.51 0.21
N ALA A 375 1.84 0.58 0.20
CA ALA A 375 0.96 -0.59 0.28
C ALA A 375 -0.22 -0.44 -0.68
N TRP A 376 -0.50 -1.47 -1.48
CA TRP A 376 -1.69 -1.51 -2.32
C TRP A 376 -2.94 -1.89 -1.52
N SER A 377 -4.09 -1.38 -1.95
CA SER A 377 -5.38 -1.84 -1.43
C SER A 377 -5.66 -3.29 -1.88
N PRO A 378 -6.15 -4.14 -0.97
CA PRO A 378 -6.51 -5.52 -1.28
C PRO A 378 -7.91 -5.64 -1.91
N SER A 379 -8.82 -4.70 -1.65
CA SER A 379 -10.19 -4.68 -2.19
C SER A 379 -10.28 -3.91 -3.51
N ASN A 380 -9.62 -2.76 -3.57
CA ASN A 380 -9.72 -1.85 -4.71
C ASN A 380 -8.45 -1.86 -5.55
N LYS A 381 -8.60 -2.31 -6.80
CA LYS A 381 -7.50 -2.40 -7.77
C LYS A 381 -6.81 -1.07 -8.09
N ASP A 382 -7.47 0.05 -7.82
CA ASP A 382 -7.00 1.38 -8.23
C ASP A 382 -6.44 2.20 -7.06
N GLN A 383 -6.48 1.69 -5.83
CA GLN A 383 -6.06 2.44 -4.63
C GLN A 383 -4.71 1.98 -4.07
N LEU A 384 -3.94 2.93 -3.56
CA LEU A 384 -2.69 2.66 -2.86
C LEU A 384 -2.46 3.68 -1.73
N LEU A 385 -1.75 3.24 -0.71
CA LEU A 385 -1.32 4.01 0.44
C LEU A 385 0.19 4.24 0.36
N SER A 386 0.65 5.45 0.68
CA SER A 386 2.07 5.74 0.80
C SER A 386 2.40 6.55 2.05
N GLY A 387 3.43 6.10 2.76
CA GLY A 387 4.02 6.78 3.90
C GLY A 387 5.35 7.42 3.51
N SER A 388 5.63 8.58 4.12
CA SER A 388 6.81 9.37 3.78
C SER A 388 7.39 10.09 4.99
N TYR A 389 8.65 10.49 4.86
CA TYR A 389 9.38 11.29 5.85
C TYR A 389 8.87 12.75 5.95
N ASP A 390 7.92 13.15 5.10
CA ASP A 390 7.18 14.41 5.23
C ASP A 390 6.06 14.37 6.28
N LYS A 391 5.97 13.29 7.07
CA LYS A 391 4.98 13.10 8.15
C LYS A 391 3.54 13.06 7.63
N ALA A 392 3.37 12.74 6.35
CA ALA A 392 2.07 12.65 5.71
C ALA A 392 1.85 11.24 5.17
N LEU A 393 0.70 10.68 5.52
CA LEU A 393 0.19 9.44 4.94
C LEU A 393 -0.79 9.83 3.82
N LYS A 394 -0.56 9.35 2.60
CA LYS A 394 -1.38 9.73 1.44
C LYS A 394 -2.07 8.53 0.85
N LEU A 395 -3.38 8.67 0.63
CA LEU A 395 -4.18 7.74 -0.14
C LEU A 395 -4.26 8.22 -1.58
N TRP A 396 -4.01 7.33 -2.53
CA TRP A 396 -4.03 7.66 -3.95
C TRP A 396 -5.00 6.78 -4.71
N ASP A 397 -5.54 7.33 -5.79
CA ASP A 397 -6.18 6.59 -6.86
C ASP A 397 -5.31 6.68 -8.11
N ILE A 398 -4.98 5.55 -8.73
CA ILE A 398 -4.17 5.51 -9.94
C ILE A 398 -4.87 6.12 -11.16
N ARG A 399 -6.20 6.28 -11.11
CA ARG A 399 -6.98 7.01 -12.12
C ARG A 399 -6.64 8.49 -12.15
N SER A 400 -6.18 9.05 -11.02
CA SER A 400 -5.81 10.47 -10.88
C SER A 400 -4.41 10.65 -10.30
N PRO A 401 -3.34 10.49 -11.11
CA PRO A 401 -1.97 10.51 -10.59
C PRO A 401 -1.48 11.88 -10.11
N LYS A 402 -2.17 12.97 -10.48
CA LYS A 402 -1.72 14.35 -10.17
C LYS A 402 -1.89 14.72 -8.70
N ALA A 403 -2.91 14.19 -8.03
CA ALA A 403 -3.23 14.53 -6.65
C ALA A 403 -3.68 13.29 -5.86
N PRO A 404 -3.31 13.20 -4.58
CA PRO A 404 -3.86 12.16 -3.70
C PRO A 404 -5.35 12.38 -3.48
N LEU A 405 -6.08 11.30 -3.21
CA LEU A 405 -7.48 11.34 -2.77
C LEU A 405 -7.59 12.02 -1.41
N PHE A 406 -6.82 11.53 -0.44
CA PHE A 406 -6.78 12.04 0.92
C PHE A 406 -5.36 12.20 1.41
N ASN A 407 -5.16 13.26 2.19
CA ASN A 407 -3.89 13.55 2.85
C ASN A 407 -4.13 13.51 4.36
N MET A 408 -3.66 12.44 4.99
CA MET A 408 -3.72 12.26 6.45
C MET A 408 -2.47 12.93 7.03
N THR A 409 -2.63 14.19 7.42
CA THR A 409 -1.61 15.02 8.06
C THR A 409 -1.89 15.15 9.56
N GLY A 410 -0.84 15.38 10.35
CA GLY A 410 -0.96 15.50 11.81
C GLY A 410 -0.15 14.44 12.57
N LEU A 411 0.66 13.66 11.87
CA LEU A 411 1.63 12.76 12.47
C LEU A 411 2.84 13.57 12.95
N ASP A 412 3.35 13.24 14.14
CA ASP A 412 4.36 14.05 14.81
C ASP A 412 5.77 13.89 14.21
N ASP A 413 6.07 12.72 13.63
CA ASP A 413 7.38 12.44 13.05
C ASP A 413 7.32 11.58 11.75
N LYS A 414 8.49 11.16 11.26
CA LYS A 414 8.70 10.40 10.03
C LYS A 414 7.97 9.06 10.09
N ILE A 415 7.25 8.75 9.02
CA ILE A 415 6.64 7.43 8.83
C ILE A 415 7.72 6.49 8.30
N LEU A 416 7.91 5.34 8.94
CA LEU A 416 8.87 4.32 8.52
C LEU A 416 8.19 3.20 7.74
N THR A 417 6.96 2.86 8.11
CA THR A 417 6.24 1.72 7.55
C THR A 417 4.75 2.03 7.44
N VAL A 418 4.11 1.45 6.42
CA VAL A 418 2.67 1.49 6.22
C VAL A 418 2.20 0.10 5.85
N ASP A 419 1.03 -0.29 6.34
CA ASP A 419 0.41 -1.56 6.01
C ASP A 419 -1.06 -1.33 5.64
N TRP A 420 -1.48 -1.96 4.54
CA TRP A 420 -2.85 -2.01 4.08
C TRP A 420 -3.23 -3.43 3.68
N SER A 421 -2.98 -4.38 4.59
CA SER A 421 -3.30 -5.79 4.35
C SER A 421 -4.81 -6.09 4.42
N ILE A 422 -5.61 -5.27 5.11
CA ILE A 422 -7.08 -5.43 5.23
C ILE A 422 -7.79 -4.20 4.65
N PRO A 423 -8.88 -4.35 3.87
CA PRO A 423 -9.63 -3.22 3.30
C PRO A 423 -10.01 -2.14 4.34
N ASP A 424 -10.43 -2.61 5.51
CA ASP A 424 -11.05 -1.82 6.57
C ASP A 424 -10.09 -0.99 7.42
N LEU A 425 -8.81 -1.35 7.45
CA LEU A 425 -7.84 -0.82 8.41
C LEU A 425 -6.53 -0.44 7.74
N LEU A 426 -6.22 0.86 7.79
CA LEU A 426 -4.93 1.42 7.38
C LEU A 426 -4.07 1.58 8.61
N LEU A 427 -2.82 1.13 8.52
CA LEU A 427 -1.86 1.22 9.61
C LEU A 427 -0.63 2.00 9.17
N CYS A 428 -0.11 2.85 10.04
CA CYS A 428 1.21 3.45 9.83
C CYS A 428 2.01 3.53 11.13
N GLY A 429 3.31 3.29 11.02
CA GLY A 429 4.26 3.30 12.13
C GLY A 429 5.45 4.18 11.80
N GLY A 430 5.96 4.87 12.81
CA GLY A 430 6.99 5.88 12.60
C GLY A 430 8.01 6.02 13.73
N ALA A 431 8.82 7.07 13.58
CA ALA A 431 9.80 7.53 14.57
C ALA A 431 9.17 8.31 15.74
N ASP A 432 7.85 8.48 15.72
CA ASP A 432 7.03 9.04 16.80
C ASP A 432 6.67 8.01 17.87
N ASN A 433 7.26 6.81 17.79
CA ASN A 433 6.99 5.65 18.64
C ASN A 433 5.52 5.23 18.63
N CYS A 434 4.74 5.64 17.62
CA CYS A 434 3.32 5.39 17.58
C CYS A 434 2.96 4.52 16.38
N LEU A 435 2.06 3.59 16.60
CA LEU A 435 1.28 2.93 15.56
C LEU A 435 -0.06 3.66 15.46
N HIS A 436 -0.31 4.34 14.34
CA HIS A 436 -1.58 5.00 14.09
C HIS A 436 -2.48 4.12 13.23
N MET A 437 -3.77 4.11 13.56
CA MET A 437 -4.79 3.31 12.91
C MET A 437 -5.86 4.20 12.30
N PHE A 438 -6.20 3.96 11.04
CA PHE A 438 -7.29 4.64 10.35
C PHE A 438 -8.29 3.62 9.80
N SER A 439 -9.58 3.88 9.97
CA SER A 439 -10.67 3.07 9.44
C SER A 439 -11.13 3.62 8.09
N THR A 440 -11.42 2.73 7.14
CA THR A 440 -12.07 3.09 5.87
C THR A 440 -13.56 2.77 5.93
N ALA A 441 -14.43 3.47 5.18
CA ALA A 441 -15.87 3.19 5.24
C ALA A 441 -16.29 1.84 4.66
N GLU A 442 -15.42 1.12 3.94
CA GLU A 442 -15.70 -0.29 3.58
C GLU A 442 -15.94 -1.13 4.86
N ALA A 443 -15.28 -0.78 5.96
CA ALA A 443 -15.48 -1.37 7.29
C ALA A 443 -16.87 -1.13 7.90
N LEU A 444 -17.50 0.02 7.60
CA LEU A 444 -18.81 0.38 8.15
C LEU A 444 -19.92 -0.41 7.45
N SER A 445 -19.77 -0.64 6.14
CA SER A 445 -20.74 -1.41 5.34
C SER A 445 -20.76 -2.91 5.67
N THR A 446 -19.62 -3.49 6.04
CA THR A 446 -19.54 -4.91 6.43
C THR A 446 -20.16 -5.15 7.80
N THR A 447 -20.02 -4.22 8.75
CA THR A 447 -20.67 -4.33 10.06
C THR A 447 -22.19 -4.31 9.99
N GLU A 448 -22.78 -3.45 9.15
CA GLU A 448 -24.25 -3.40 8.98
C GLU A 448 -24.81 -4.65 8.29
N SER A 449 -24.07 -5.25 7.34
CA SER A 449 -24.50 -6.48 6.67
C SER A 449 -24.46 -7.74 7.56
N SER A 450 -23.73 -7.69 8.69
CA SER A 450 -23.60 -8.84 9.61
C SER A 450 -24.70 -8.90 10.68
N THR A 451 -25.43 -7.80 10.91
CA THR A 451 -26.48 -7.74 11.94
C THR A 451 -27.89 -8.11 11.45
N ASP A 452 -28.13 -8.16 10.14
CA ASP A 452 -29.47 -8.43 9.57
C ASP A 452 -29.72 -9.90 9.17
N GLY A 453 -28.78 -10.81 9.47
CA GLY A 453 -28.84 -12.22 9.03
C GLY A 453 -29.39 -13.24 10.02
N ASN A 454 -29.99 -12.84 11.15
CA ASN A 454 -30.35 -13.80 12.21
C ASN A 454 -31.67 -13.51 12.93
N ILE A 455 -32.76 -13.30 12.17
CA ILE A 455 -34.12 -13.50 12.66
C ILE A 455 -35.00 -14.05 11.51
N ALA A 456 -35.05 -15.38 11.37
CA ALA A 456 -36.22 -16.16 10.91
C ALA A 456 -35.82 -17.62 10.63
N ASP A 457 -36.02 -18.50 11.61
CA ASP A 457 -36.97 -19.64 11.55
C ASP A 457 -36.90 -20.48 12.84
#